data_AF-A0A1V2I403-F1
#
_entry.id   AF-A0A1V2I403-F1
#
_cell.length_a   1.000
_cell.length_b   1.000
_cell.length_c   1.000
_cell.angle_alpha   90.00
_cell.angle_beta   90.00
_cell.angle_gamma   90.00
#
_symmetry.space_group_name_H-M   'P 1'
#
loop_
_entity.id
_entity.type
_entity.pdbx_description
1 polymer ?
#
loop_
_entity_poly.entity_id
_entity_poly.type
_entity_poly.pdbx_seq_one_letter_code
_entity_poly.pdbx_strand_id
1 'polypeptide(L)'
;MTPAATMYVTISGVYSQYEVPATDERWNGWAVPGFTASQVRQLAAETAALAATVPADEIDTITIGNDDTVSVHSGQSNSTTVVEPAPDGLYYIGAYEWAWEIVSLAHPAA
;
A
#
# COMPACT_ATOMS: atom_id res chain seq x y z
N MET A 1 1.49 -27.04 -3.22
CA MET A 1 1.69 -25.74 -2.54
C MET A 1 0.45 -25.50 -1.70
N THR A 2 0.60 -25.42 -0.38
CA THR A 2 -0.47 -24.91 0.50
C THR A 2 -0.74 -23.46 0.09
N PRO A 3 -2.01 -23.01 -0.01
CA PRO A 3 -2.27 -21.59 -0.23
C PRO A 3 -1.59 -20.78 0.87
N ALA A 4 -0.81 -19.76 0.49
CA ALA A 4 -0.23 -18.83 1.44
C ALA A 4 -1.38 -18.12 2.16
N ALA A 5 -1.29 -17.97 3.49
CA ALA A 5 -2.27 -17.21 4.23
C ALA A 5 -2.29 -15.75 3.77
N THR A 6 -3.48 -15.16 3.65
CA THR A 6 -3.66 -13.75 3.26
C THR A 6 -4.37 -12.98 4.37
N MET A 7 -4.36 -11.65 4.27
CA MET A 7 -5.11 -10.75 5.15
C MET A 7 -5.64 -9.57 4.33
N TYR A 8 -6.71 -8.94 4.80
CA TYR A 8 -7.25 -7.73 4.19
C TYR A 8 -6.76 -6.49 4.93
N VAL A 9 -6.21 -5.53 4.20
CA VAL A 9 -5.72 -4.26 4.74
C VAL A 9 -6.39 -3.04 4.12
N THR A 10 -6.47 -1.93 4.86
CA THR A 10 -6.95 -0.62 4.39
C THR A 10 -6.26 0.51 5.15
N ILE A 11 -6.44 1.75 4.71
CA ILE A 11 -6.10 2.96 5.48
C ILE A 11 -7.41 3.59 5.91
N SER A 12 -7.84 3.35 7.16
CA SER A 12 -9.01 3.97 7.78
C SER A 12 -10.30 3.97 6.94
N GLY A 13 -10.45 2.99 6.03
CA GLY A 13 -11.56 2.93 5.07
C GLY A 13 -11.55 4.02 3.99
N VAL A 14 -10.48 4.80 3.87
CA VAL A 14 -10.27 5.83 2.83
C VAL A 14 -10.07 5.19 1.46
N TYR A 15 -9.32 4.09 1.42
CA TYR A 15 -9.03 3.31 0.22
C TYR A 15 -9.74 1.96 0.25
N SER A 16 -9.77 1.29 -0.89
CA SER A 16 -10.24 -0.09 -1.00
C SER A 16 -9.53 -1.00 -0.01
N GLN A 17 -10.19 -2.13 0.31
CA GLN A 17 -9.52 -3.20 1.03
C GLN A 17 -8.69 -4.03 0.06
N TYR A 18 -7.44 -4.30 0.43
CA TYR A 18 -6.52 -5.11 -0.37
C TYR A 18 -6.25 -6.44 0.31
N GLU A 19 -6.46 -7.53 -0.42
CA GLU A 19 -5.99 -8.85 0.00
C GLU A 19 -4.49 -8.96 -0.27
N VAL A 20 -3.69 -9.08 0.78
CA VAL A 20 -2.23 -9.16 0.72
C VAL A 20 -1.73 -10.41 1.43
N PRO A 21 -0.51 -10.89 1.13
CA PRO A 21 0.11 -11.94 1.93
C PRO A 21 0.09 -11.56 3.42
N ALA A 22 -0.29 -12.51 4.27
CA ALA A 22 -0.30 -12.29 5.71
C ALA A 22 1.12 -12.01 6.20
N THR A 23 1.27 -10.98 7.02
CA THR A 23 2.54 -10.63 7.65
C THR A 23 2.34 -10.37 9.14
N ASP A 24 3.34 -10.71 9.94
CA ASP A 24 3.43 -10.34 11.36
C ASP A 24 4.24 -9.05 11.57
N GLU A 25 4.82 -8.49 10.50
CA GLU A 25 5.59 -7.26 10.58
C GLU A 25 4.70 -6.06 10.91
N ARG A 26 5.14 -5.27 11.88
CA ARG A 26 4.41 -4.11 12.38
C ARG A 26 5.30 -2.89 12.52
N TRP A 27 4.73 -1.73 12.26
CA TRP A 27 5.31 -0.43 12.54
C TRP A 27 4.33 0.39 13.40
N ASN A 28 4.73 0.78 14.61
CA ASN A 28 3.85 1.48 15.56
C ASN A 28 2.48 0.78 15.80
N GLY A 29 2.43 -0.54 15.64
CA GLY A 29 1.21 -1.35 15.77
C GLY A 29 0.41 -1.54 14.46
N TRP A 30 0.75 -0.80 13.40
CA TRP A 30 0.13 -0.93 12.07
C TRP A 30 0.81 -2.02 11.24
N ALA A 31 0.08 -2.61 10.29
CA ALA A 31 0.62 -3.61 9.39
C ALA A 31 1.66 -3.01 8.42
N VAL A 32 2.61 -3.83 7.99
CA VAL A 32 3.53 -3.50 6.88
C VAL A 32 3.23 -4.43 5.69
N PRO A 33 2.17 -4.15 4.92
CA PRO A 33 1.73 -5.04 3.83
C PRO A 33 2.58 -4.90 2.56
N GLY A 34 2.83 -6.02 1.89
CA GLY A 34 3.41 -6.06 0.55
C GLY A 34 2.32 -6.14 -0.51
N PHE A 35 2.37 -5.25 -1.51
CA PHE A 35 1.38 -5.15 -2.59
C PHE A 35 1.92 -5.67 -3.91
N THR A 36 1.08 -6.34 -4.69
CA THR A 36 1.39 -6.69 -6.08
C THR A 36 1.36 -5.44 -6.98
N ALA A 37 2.04 -5.48 -8.13
CA ALA A 37 2.06 -4.36 -9.07
C ALA A 37 0.66 -3.92 -9.55
N SER A 38 -0.30 -4.84 -9.67
CA SER A 38 -1.69 -4.50 -10.00
C SER A 38 -2.38 -3.74 -8.87
N GLN A 39 -2.16 -4.14 -7.61
CA GLN A 39 -2.68 -3.43 -6.44
C GLN A 39 -2.05 -2.05 -6.29
N VAL A 40 -0.75 -1.91 -6.57
CA VAL A 40 -0.08 -0.59 -6.58
C VAL A 40 -0.71 0.34 -7.62
N ARG A 41 -1.01 -0.17 -8.84
CA ARG A 41 -1.71 0.62 -9.87
C ARG A 41 -3.10 1.06 -9.42
N GLN A 42 -3.83 0.19 -8.73
CA GLN A 42 -5.14 0.54 -8.18
C GLN A 42 -5.01 1.61 -7.09
N LEU A 43 -4.11 1.42 -6.13
CA LEU A 43 -3.86 2.37 -5.05
C LEU A 43 -3.36 3.73 -5.57
N ALA A 44 -2.58 3.73 -6.66
CA ALA A 44 -2.17 4.96 -7.34
C ALA A 44 -3.37 5.72 -7.93
N ALA A 45 -4.32 5.01 -8.55
CA ALA A 45 -5.55 5.64 -9.04
C ALA A 45 -6.42 6.18 -7.89
N GLU A 46 -6.51 5.47 -6.77
CA GLU A 46 -7.29 5.89 -5.60
C GLU A 46 -6.66 7.12 -4.90
N THR A 47 -5.34 7.13 -4.70
CA THR A 47 -4.63 8.28 -4.13
C THR A 47 -4.72 9.50 -5.05
N ALA A 48 -4.58 9.33 -6.37
CA ALA A 48 -4.76 10.42 -7.34
C ALA A 48 -6.20 10.97 -7.36
N ALA A 49 -7.21 10.09 -7.24
CA ALA A 49 -8.60 10.52 -7.16
C ALA A 49 -8.87 11.32 -5.87
N LEU A 50 -8.31 10.89 -4.73
CA LEU A 50 -8.43 11.62 -3.47
C LEU A 50 -7.70 12.97 -3.54
N ALA A 51 -6.51 13.02 -4.14
CA ALA A 51 -5.71 14.23 -4.30
C ALA A 51 -6.44 15.34 -5.07
N ALA A 52 -7.37 14.98 -5.95
CA ALA A 52 -8.20 15.95 -6.66
C ALA A 52 -9.26 16.64 -5.76
N THR A 53 -9.46 16.15 -4.53
CA THR A 53 -10.50 16.61 -3.61
C THR A 53 -9.96 17.35 -2.38
N VAL A 54 -8.66 17.29 -2.14
CA VAL A 54 -7.98 17.84 -0.97
C VAL A 54 -6.75 18.66 -1.38
N PRO A 55 -6.25 19.58 -0.54
CA PRO A 55 -4.95 20.23 -0.75
C PRO A 55 -3.80 19.23 -0.92
N ALA A 56 -2.82 19.61 -1.74
CA ALA A 56 -1.71 18.72 -2.12
C ALA A 56 -0.79 18.33 -0.95
N ASP A 57 -0.79 19.11 0.13
CA ASP A 57 0.01 18.88 1.33
C ASP A 57 -0.68 17.97 2.37
N GLU A 58 -1.94 17.57 2.15
CA GLU A 58 -2.71 16.79 3.11
C GLU A 58 -2.54 15.27 2.94
N ILE A 59 -2.25 14.80 1.73
CA ILE A 59 -2.16 13.36 1.44
C ILE A 59 -0.91 13.00 0.66
N ASP A 60 -0.53 11.75 0.82
CA ASP A 60 0.52 11.15 0.00
C ASP A 60 -0.10 10.56 -1.28
N THR A 61 0.67 10.59 -2.37
CA THR A 61 0.23 10.11 -3.69
C THR A 61 1.24 9.14 -4.29
N ILE A 62 0.76 8.22 -5.12
CA ILE A 62 1.63 7.29 -5.83
C ILE A 62 1.64 7.64 -7.31
N THR A 63 2.82 7.76 -7.87
CA THR A 63 3.03 7.92 -9.32
C THR A 63 3.78 6.71 -9.86
N ILE A 64 3.37 6.25 -11.05
CA ILE A 64 4.03 5.15 -11.76
C ILE A 64 4.61 5.70 -13.06
N GLY A 65 5.93 5.60 -13.20
CA GLY A 65 6.67 6.02 -14.39
C GLY A 65 6.42 5.11 -15.61
N ASN A 66 6.82 5.58 -16.79
CA ASN A 66 6.73 4.80 -18.04
C ASN A 66 7.62 3.54 -18.02
N ASP A 67 8.60 3.50 -17.13
CA ASP A 67 9.52 2.40 -16.87
C ASP A 67 9.05 1.51 -15.69
N ASP A 68 7.78 1.63 -15.30
CA ASP A 68 7.17 0.99 -14.12
C ASP A 68 7.80 1.38 -12.77
N THR A 69 8.60 2.46 -12.72
CA THR A 69 9.13 3.00 -11.46
C THR A 69 7.99 3.52 -10.59
N VAL A 70 7.84 2.95 -9.39
CA VAL A 70 6.84 3.37 -8.41
C VAL A 70 7.45 4.42 -7.48
N SER A 71 6.81 5.58 -7.38
CA SER A 71 7.22 6.67 -6.50
C SER A 71 6.08 7.06 -5.57
N VAL A 72 6.38 7.19 -4.27
CA VAL A 72 5.46 7.77 -3.28
C VAL A 72 5.90 9.21 -3.04
N HIS A 73 5.00 10.16 -3.29
CA HIS A 73 5.18 11.55 -2.96
C HIS A 73 4.43 11.86 -1.67
N SER A 74 5.13 12.34 -0.64
CA SER A 74 4.49 12.76 0.59
C SER A 74 4.07 14.22 0.51
N GLY A 75 2.78 14.46 0.73
CA GLY A 75 2.22 15.82 0.74
C GLY A 75 2.79 16.65 1.90
N GLN A 76 2.90 16.05 3.09
CA GLN A 76 3.30 16.76 4.31
C GLN A 76 4.77 17.16 4.31
N SER A 77 5.67 16.25 3.89
CA SER A 77 7.11 16.54 3.85
C SER A 77 7.57 17.12 2.51
N ASN A 78 6.70 17.11 1.49
CA ASN A 78 7.03 17.46 0.11
C ASN A 78 8.27 16.71 -0.41
N SER A 79 8.38 15.43 -0.04
CA SER A 79 9.48 14.55 -0.46
C SER A 79 8.95 13.39 -1.31
N THR A 80 9.79 12.89 -2.23
CA THR A 80 9.46 11.73 -3.06
C THR A 80 10.43 10.61 -2.81
N THR A 81 9.89 9.42 -2.57
CA THR A 81 10.64 8.18 -2.34
C THR A 81 10.32 7.18 -3.44
N VAL A 82 11.34 6.59 -4.05
CA VAL A 82 11.17 5.49 -4.99
C VAL A 82 11.00 4.19 -4.22
N VAL A 83 9.99 3.41 -4.55
CA VAL A 83 9.72 2.10 -3.94
C VAL A 83 10.01 1.02 -4.98
N GLU A 84 11.11 0.31 -4.78
CA GLU A 84 11.47 -0.86 -5.59
C GLU A 84 10.71 -2.11 -5.10
N PRO A 85 10.41 -3.07 -6.01
CA PRO A 85 9.89 -4.36 -5.58
C PRO A 85 10.96 -5.10 -4.76
N ALA A 86 10.54 -5.70 -3.66
CA ALA A 86 11.40 -6.56 -2.87
C ALA A 86 11.69 -7.90 -3.60
N PRO A 87 12.61 -8.74 -3.10
CA PRO A 87 12.95 -10.02 -3.74
C PRO A 87 11.76 -10.99 -3.93
N ASP A 88 10.67 -10.79 -3.20
CA ASP A 88 9.40 -11.51 -3.32
C ASP A 88 8.48 -10.97 -4.43
N GLY A 89 8.87 -9.87 -5.09
CA GLY A 89 8.10 -9.19 -6.13
C GLY A 89 7.02 -8.25 -5.61
N LEU A 90 6.96 -7.99 -4.30
CA LEU A 90 5.98 -7.12 -3.66
C LEU A 90 6.54 -5.73 -3.41
N TYR A 91 5.66 -4.74 -3.44
CA TYR A 91 5.95 -3.35 -3.15
C TYR A 91 5.43 -3.00 -1.75
N TYR A 92 6.31 -2.55 -0.87
CA TYR A 92 5.96 -2.15 0.50
C TYR A 92 5.59 -0.65 0.53
N ILE A 93 4.41 -0.34 -0.01
CA ILE A 93 3.93 1.03 -0.21
C ILE A 93 3.54 1.68 1.12
N GLY A 94 4.11 2.87 1.38
CA GLY A 94 3.82 3.63 2.58
C GLY A 94 4.14 2.88 3.85
N ALA A 95 5.10 1.93 3.82
CA ALA A 95 5.40 0.99 4.90
C ALA A 95 5.53 1.67 6.29
N TYR A 96 6.72 2.08 6.69
CA TYR A 96 6.98 2.68 8.00
C TYR A 96 6.49 4.14 8.08
N GLU A 97 5.42 4.49 7.35
CA GLU A 97 4.92 5.85 7.17
C GLU A 97 3.38 5.91 7.24
N TRP A 98 2.68 4.89 6.75
CA TRP A 98 1.21 4.85 6.69
C TRP A 98 0.63 3.85 7.69
N ALA A 99 -0.54 4.20 8.23
CA ALA A 99 -1.26 3.41 9.21
C ALA A 99 -2.15 2.34 8.52
N TRP A 100 -1.54 1.27 8.01
CA TRP A 100 -2.30 0.16 7.43
C TRP A 100 -3.01 -0.67 8.52
N GLU A 101 -4.33 -0.67 8.48
CA GLU A 101 -5.23 -1.44 9.34
C GLU A 101 -5.44 -2.85 8.78
N ILE A 102 -5.42 -3.87 9.66
CA ILE A 102 -5.87 -5.22 9.31
C ILE A 102 -7.38 -5.30 9.56
N VAL A 103 -8.15 -5.49 8.50
CA VAL A 103 -9.61 -5.61 8.57
C VAL A 103 -10.02 -7.03 8.93
N SER A 104 -9.37 -8.03 8.34
CA SER A 104 -9.60 -9.45 8.65
C SER A 104 -8.44 -10.32 8.20
N LEU A 105 -8.30 -11.49 8.84
CA LEU A 105 -7.41 -12.55 8.37
C LEU A 105 -8.19 -13.47 7.43
N ALA A 106 -7.65 -13.71 6.24
CA ALA A 106 -8.22 -14.71 5.35
C ALA A 106 -7.71 -16.09 5.78
N HIS A 107 -8.63 -17.00 6.09
CA HIS A 107 -8.26 -18.36 6.43
C HIS A 107 -7.79 -19.09 5.16
N PRO A 108 -6.70 -19.86 5.21
CA PRO A 108 -6.38 -20.77 4.13
C PRO A 108 -7.56 -21.73 3.93
N ALA A 109 -8.01 -21.90 2.69
CA ALA A 109 -9.05 -22.86 2.37
C ALA A 109 -8.65 -24.24 2.93
N ALA A 110 -9.50 -24.80 3.78
CA ALA A 110 -9.30 -26.09 4.45
C ALA A 110 -9.23 -27.26 3.45
#